data_AF-A0A942PW60-F1
#
_entry.id   AF-A0A942PW60-F1
#
_cell.length_a   1.000
_cell.length_b   1.000
_cell.length_c   1.000
_cell.angle_alpha   90.00
_cell.angle_beta   90.00
_cell.angle_gamma   90.00
#
_symmetry.space_group_name_H-M   'P 1'
#
loop_
_entity.id
_entity.type
_entity.pdbx_description
1 polymer ?
#
loop_
_entity_poly.entity_id
_entity_poly.type
_entity_poly.pdbx_seq_one_letter_code
_entity_poly.pdbx_strand_id
1 'polypeptide(L)'
;MNRWTWLMLCCAALPVAAETPSFDAATGRLTLPEVLIGDQSYSNGVLLLSADGRYSVLSLTPGVTVSDTDNGRALELAMGQILTVKLKANPTTGYDWQFNDQSISVLSRQGDAAYVADSTTLIGSGGVKSWKFKAVVAGSGTLRFEYLRSWETGVAPIQVVQFPVTVK
;
A
#
# COMPACT_ATOMS: atom_id res chain seq x y z
N MET A 1 -3.56 -40.67 -30.49
CA MET A 1 -3.22 -39.38 -31.11
C MET A 1 -3.17 -38.34 -30.00
N ASN A 2 -1.98 -38.12 -29.41
CA ASN A 2 -1.72 -37.14 -28.34
C ASN A 2 -0.64 -36.20 -28.83
N ARG A 3 -0.90 -34.87 -28.81
CA ARG A 3 0.03 -33.72 -28.99
C ARG A 3 -0.82 -32.48 -29.39
N TRP A 4 -0.80 -31.26 -28.84
CA TRP A 4 0.14 -30.39 -28.11
C TRP A 4 -0.68 -29.31 -27.35
N THR A 5 -0.38 -29.00 -26.09
CA THR A 5 0.34 -27.79 -25.62
C THR A 5 -0.47 -26.49 -25.72
N TRP A 6 -0.88 -25.94 -24.57
CA TRP A 6 -0.99 -24.49 -24.39
C TRP A 6 -0.19 -24.06 -23.17
N LEU A 7 0.58 -23.01 -23.42
CA LEU A 7 1.56 -22.30 -22.61
C LEU A 7 1.19 -22.13 -21.14
N MET A 8 2.17 -22.38 -20.27
CA MET A 8 2.39 -21.57 -19.08
C MET A 8 2.57 -20.11 -19.51
N LEU A 9 1.84 -19.17 -18.90
CA LEU A 9 2.36 -17.81 -18.69
C LEU A 9 1.66 -17.15 -17.50
N CYS A 10 2.49 -16.62 -16.60
CA CYS A 10 2.20 -15.75 -15.46
C CYS A 10 1.18 -16.26 -14.43
N CYS A 11 1.73 -16.87 -13.38
CA CYS A 11 1.19 -16.71 -12.03
C CYS A 11 1.30 -15.21 -11.67
N ALA A 12 0.33 -14.41 -12.09
CA ALA A 12 0.10 -13.12 -11.46
C ALA A 12 -0.32 -13.45 -10.03
N ALA A 13 0.51 -13.10 -9.05
CA ALA A 13 0.16 -13.20 -7.65
C ALA A 13 -1.18 -12.48 -7.46
N LEU A 14 -2.24 -13.24 -7.21
CA LEU A 14 -3.54 -12.68 -6.87
C LEU A 14 -3.32 -11.82 -5.62
N PRO A 15 -3.64 -10.51 -5.64
CA PRO A 15 -3.60 -9.73 -4.41
C PRO A 15 -4.51 -10.42 -3.39
N VAL A 16 -4.03 -10.49 -2.14
CA VAL A 16 -4.85 -10.89 -0.97
C VAL A 16 -6.23 -10.27 -1.14
N ALA A 17 -7.26 -11.13 -1.19
CA ALA A 17 -8.60 -10.81 -1.65
C ALA A 17 -9.03 -9.41 -1.20
N ALA A 18 -9.05 -8.45 -2.12
CA ALA A 18 -9.76 -7.20 -1.89
C ALA A 18 -11.19 -7.61 -1.56
N GLU A 19 -11.63 -7.29 -0.34
CA GLU A 19 -13.04 -7.45 0.03
C GLU A 19 -13.88 -6.83 -1.11
N THR A 20 -14.91 -7.55 -1.56
CA THR A 20 -15.68 -7.10 -2.69
C THR A 20 -16.69 -6.05 -2.25
N PRO A 21 -16.82 -4.94 -2.99
CA PRO A 21 -17.94 -4.02 -2.83
C PRO A 21 -19.27 -4.79 -2.77
N SER A 22 -20.16 -4.40 -1.86
CA SER A 22 -21.44 -5.08 -1.67
C SER A 22 -22.57 -4.10 -1.41
N PHE A 23 -23.74 -4.39 -1.94
CA PHE A 23 -24.95 -3.61 -1.73
C PHE A 23 -26.03 -4.47 -1.06
N ASP A 24 -26.54 -4.00 0.06
CA ASP A 24 -27.67 -4.58 0.76
C ASP A 24 -28.95 -3.84 0.38
N ALA A 25 -29.80 -4.48 -0.41
CA ALA A 25 -31.07 -3.91 -0.87
C ALA A 25 -32.10 -3.75 0.25
N ALA A 26 -32.01 -4.49 1.35
CA ALA A 26 -32.95 -4.37 2.47
C ALA A 26 -32.69 -3.12 3.31
N THR A 27 -31.41 -2.73 3.45
CA THR A 27 -31.00 -1.56 4.23
C THR A 27 -30.61 -0.36 3.38
N GLY A 28 -30.49 -0.53 2.05
CA GLY A 28 -30.00 0.48 1.12
C GLY A 28 -28.52 0.82 1.30
N ARG A 29 -27.74 -0.08 1.94
CA ARG A 29 -26.33 0.18 2.29
C ARG A 29 -25.38 -0.36 1.23
N LEU A 30 -24.52 0.51 0.71
CA LEU A 30 -23.38 0.15 -0.13
C LEU A 30 -22.11 0.16 0.73
N THR A 31 -21.44 -0.98 0.83
CA THR A 31 -20.15 -1.13 1.51
C THR A 31 -19.02 -1.17 0.49
N LEU A 32 -18.04 -0.29 0.68
CA LEU A 32 -16.87 -0.10 -0.18
C LEU A 32 -15.60 -0.30 0.65
N PRO A 33 -14.92 -1.45 0.50
CA PRO A 33 -13.71 -1.73 1.27
C PRO A 33 -12.57 -0.75 0.99
N GLU A 34 -12.45 -0.34 -0.28
CA GLU A 34 -11.59 0.76 -0.69
C GLU A 34 -12.22 1.51 -1.87
N VAL A 35 -12.10 2.84 -1.89
CA VAL A 35 -12.45 3.71 -3.03
C VAL A 35 -11.34 4.75 -3.24
N LEU A 36 -11.04 5.04 -4.50
CA LEU A 36 -10.15 6.13 -4.88
C LEU A 36 -10.97 7.37 -5.23
N ILE A 37 -10.64 8.50 -4.61
CA ILE A 37 -11.23 9.81 -4.92
C ILE A 37 -10.07 10.74 -5.27
N GLY A 38 -9.88 11.01 -6.56
CA GLY A 38 -8.64 11.59 -7.06
C GLY A 38 -7.46 10.67 -6.76
N ASP A 39 -6.36 11.22 -6.23
CA ASP A 39 -5.15 10.47 -5.84
C ASP A 39 -5.20 9.92 -4.42
N GLN A 40 -6.31 10.10 -3.70
CA GLN A 40 -6.46 9.65 -2.33
C GLN A 40 -7.27 8.36 -2.24
N SER A 41 -6.74 7.42 -1.47
CA SER A 41 -7.44 6.21 -1.07
C SER A 41 -8.29 6.47 0.16
N TYR A 42 -9.49 5.92 0.15
CA TYR A 42 -10.40 5.88 1.28
C TYR A 42 -10.84 4.43 1.51
N SER A 43 -11.09 4.09 2.76
CA SER A 43 -11.40 2.73 3.22
C SER A 43 -12.59 2.73 4.17
N ASN A 44 -13.14 1.55 4.47
CA ASN A 44 -14.28 1.41 5.37
C ASN A 44 -15.49 2.29 4.96
N GLY A 45 -15.71 2.39 3.64
CA GLY A 45 -16.75 3.20 3.06
C GLY A 45 -18.11 2.55 3.27
N VAL A 46 -19.06 3.28 3.87
CA VAL A 46 -20.46 2.87 3.92
C VAL A 46 -21.30 4.04 3.45
N LEU A 47 -22.07 3.82 2.38
CA LEU A 47 -23.02 4.79 1.84
C LEU A 47 -24.45 4.30 2.04
N LEU A 48 -25.38 5.23 2.25
CA LEU A 48 -26.80 4.95 2.37
C LEU A 48 -27.56 5.56 1.20
N LEU A 49 -28.32 4.74 0.49
CA LEU A 49 -29.24 5.16 -0.56
C LEU A 49 -30.53 5.71 0.05
N SER A 50 -30.80 6.99 -0.20
CA SER A 50 -32.06 7.64 0.13
C SER A 50 -33.13 7.37 -0.92
N ALA A 51 -34.41 7.53 -0.54
CA ALA A 51 -35.55 7.32 -1.44
C ALA A 51 -35.56 8.26 -2.67
N ASP A 52 -34.85 9.38 -2.60
CA ASP A 52 -34.65 10.33 -3.71
C ASP A 52 -33.55 9.90 -4.69
N GLY A 53 -32.97 8.71 -4.51
CA GLY A 53 -31.93 8.14 -5.37
C GLY A 53 -30.52 8.63 -5.08
N ARG A 54 -30.30 9.39 -4.00
CA ARG A 54 -28.97 9.90 -3.63
C ARG A 54 -28.30 9.04 -2.58
N TYR A 55 -26.98 8.92 -2.68
CA TYR A 55 -26.16 8.32 -1.63
C TYR A 55 -25.68 9.39 -0.64
N SER A 56 -25.77 9.09 0.65
CA SER A 56 -25.10 9.84 1.72
C SER A 56 -23.96 9.01 2.30
N VAL A 57 -22.87 9.67 2.69
CA VAL A 57 -21.71 8.99 3.31
C VAL A 57 -21.99 8.79 4.80
N LEU A 58 -22.06 7.54 5.24
CA LEU A 58 -22.18 7.20 6.66
C LEU A 58 -20.81 7.08 7.33
N SER A 59 -19.87 6.42 6.65
CA SER A 59 -18.48 6.31 7.08
C SER A 59 -17.56 6.30 5.88
N LEU A 60 -16.39 6.91 6.04
CA LEU A 60 -15.32 6.87 5.06
C LEU A 60 -14.01 7.24 5.76
N THR A 61 -13.05 6.32 5.78
CA THR A 61 -11.78 6.51 6.48
C THR A 61 -10.71 6.90 5.47
N PRO A 62 -10.16 8.13 5.52
CA PRO A 62 -9.10 8.55 4.61
C PRO A 62 -7.84 7.72 4.84
N GLY A 63 -7.16 7.34 3.76
CA GLY A 63 -5.86 6.68 3.84
C GLY A 63 -4.78 7.62 4.39
N VAL A 64 -3.76 7.03 5.00
CA VAL A 64 -2.59 7.76 5.49
C VAL A 64 -1.48 7.68 4.43
N THR A 65 -0.84 8.81 4.13
CA THR A 65 0.36 8.84 3.29
C THR A 65 1.51 9.44 4.06
N VAL A 66 2.66 8.80 4.04
CA VAL A 66 3.90 9.25 4.70
C VAL A 66 5.08 9.19 3.73
N SER A 67 6.10 10.02 3.97
CA SER A 67 7.33 10.02 3.18
C SER A 67 8.59 9.89 4.03
N ASP A 68 9.76 9.99 3.40
CA ASP A 68 11.06 10.02 4.07
C ASP A 68 11.16 11.16 5.10
N THR A 69 10.41 12.27 4.93
CA THR A 69 10.39 13.39 5.88
C THR A 69 9.58 13.11 7.14
N ASP A 70 8.72 12.10 7.13
CA ASP A 70 7.92 11.67 8.29
C ASP A 70 8.66 10.61 9.15
N ASN A 71 9.95 10.35 8.90
CA ASN A 71 10.69 9.29 9.58
C ASN A 71 10.56 9.36 11.12
N GLY A 72 10.19 8.24 11.75
CA GLY A 72 9.98 8.13 13.18
C GLY A 72 8.58 8.55 13.67
N ARG A 73 7.73 9.09 12.79
CA ARG A 73 6.35 9.46 13.14
C ARG A 73 5.54 8.22 13.54
N ALA A 74 4.91 8.28 14.70
CA ALA A 74 3.94 7.27 15.13
C ALA A 74 2.65 7.37 14.30
N LEU A 75 2.19 6.24 13.79
CA LEU A 75 0.99 6.12 12.96
C LEU A 75 -0.07 5.33 13.73
N GLU A 76 -1.25 5.93 13.88
CA GLU A 76 -2.43 5.24 14.36
C GLU A 76 -3.35 4.95 13.18
N LEU A 77 -3.71 3.69 12.99
CA LEU A 77 -4.55 3.22 11.89
C LEU A 77 -5.78 2.49 12.42
N ALA A 78 -6.91 2.65 11.77
CA ALA A 78 -8.07 1.79 11.97
C ALA A 78 -7.88 0.46 11.22
N MET A 79 -8.48 -0.63 11.72
CA MET A 79 -8.62 -1.85 10.93
C MET A 79 -9.21 -1.56 9.54
N GLY A 80 -8.64 -2.19 8.51
CA GLY A 80 -9.01 -1.98 7.12
C GLY A 80 -8.40 -0.74 6.45
N GLN A 81 -7.80 0.17 7.22
CA GLN A 81 -7.27 1.43 6.69
C GLN A 81 -6.03 1.22 5.81
N ILE A 82 -5.93 2.05 4.78
CA ILE A 82 -4.80 2.05 3.85
C ILE A 82 -3.70 2.99 4.33
N LEU A 83 -2.47 2.50 4.35
CA LEU A 83 -1.24 3.26 4.52
C LEU A 83 -0.42 3.22 3.22
N THR A 84 -0.07 4.38 2.69
CA THR A 84 0.86 4.52 1.56
C THR A 84 2.17 5.12 2.05
N VAL A 85 3.29 4.44 1.82
CA VAL A 85 4.62 4.95 2.11
C VAL A 85 5.29 5.36 0.81
N LYS A 86 5.84 6.58 0.74
CA LYS A 86 6.50 7.14 -0.46
C LYS A 86 7.92 7.60 -0.12
N LEU A 87 8.94 6.86 -0.54
CA LEU A 87 10.33 7.18 -0.23
C LEU A 87 11.07 7.61 -1.50
N LYS A 88 11.82 8.71 -1.41
CA LYS A 88 12.74 9.10 -2.49
C LYS A 88 13.76 7.99 -2.75
N ALA A 89 13.99 7.66 -4.01
CA ALA A 89 14.90 6.61 -4.44
C ALA A 89 15.67 7.07 -5.68
N ASN A 90 16.95 6.73 -5.77
CA ASN A 90 17.75 6.95 -6.98
C ASN A 90 18.39 5.64 -7.45
N PRO A 91 17.68 4.83 -8.28
CA PRO A 91 18.17 3.52 -8.72
C PRO A 91 19.44 3.61 -9.57
N THR A 92 19.76 4.78 -10.16
CA THR A 92 20.96 4.96 -10.99
C THR A 92 22.26 4.88 -10.21
N THR A 93 22.20 5.03 -8.89
CA THR A 93 23.33 4.88 -7.97
C THR A 93 23.54 3.44 -7.51
N GLY A 94 22.64 2.53 -7.88
CA GLY A 94 22.61 1.14 -7.44
C GLY A 94 21.96 0.92 -6.07
N TYR A 95 21.62 1.97 -5.33
CA TYR A 95 20.89 1.84 -4.07
C TYR A 95 19.39 1.62 -4.29
N ASP A 96 18.81 0.71 -3.52
CA ASP A 96 17.37 0.47 -3.50
C ASP A 96 16.86 0.33 -2.07
N TRP A 97 15.58 0.65 -1.88
CA TRP A 97 14.89 0.43 -0.61
C TRP A 97 14.50 -1.03 -0.48
N GLN A 98 15.05 -1.64 0.56
CA GLN A 98 14.68 -2.95 1.04
C GLN A 98 13.65 -2.83 2.16
N PHE A 99 12.68 -3.74 2.14
CA PHE A 99 11.65 -3.88 3.15
C PHE A 99 11.62 -5.33 3.61
N ASN A 100 11.59 -5.55 4.92
CA ASN A 100 11.38 -6.88 5.47
C ASN A 100 9.89 -7.04 5.79
N ASP A 101 9.17 -7.81 4.99
CA ASP A 101 7.74 -8.10 5.20
C ASP A 101 7.45 -8.74 6.58
N GLN A 102 8.45 -9.37 7.22
CA GLN A 102 8.31 -9.92 8.58
C GLN A 102 8.39 -8.87 9.70
N SER A 103 8.77 -7.62 9.38
CA SER A 103 8.96 -6.57 10.38
C SER A 103 7.65 -6.08 11.02
N ILE A 104 6.49 -6.36 10.41
CA ILE A 104 5.20 -5.89 10.92
C ILE A 104 4.04 -6.82 10.57
N SER A 105 3.50 -7.53 11.56
CA SER A 105 2.37 -8.47 11.39
C SER A 105 0.98 -7.80 11.36
N VAL A 106 0.88 -6.55 11.79
CA VAL A 106 -0.40 -5.80 11.85
C VAL A 106 -0.81 -5.22 10.49
N LEU A 107 0.11 -5.19 9.53
CA LEU A 107 -0.11 -4.68 8.17
C LEU A 107 0.06 -5.81 7.14
N SER A 108 -0.76 -5.78 6.09
CA SER A 108 -0.59 -6.58 4.89
C SER A 108 -0.20 -5.69 3.72
N ARG A 109 0.94 -5.97 3.08
CA ARG A 109 1.35 -5.31 1.84
C ARG A 109 0.35 -5.62 0.71
N GLN A 110 0.05 -4.61 -0.10
CA GLN A 110 -0.90 -4.65 -1.20
C GLN A 110 -0.13 -4.57 -2.52
N GLY A 111 0.19 -5.73 -3.11
CA GLY A 111 0.92 -5.83 -4.37
C GLY A 111 2.40 -5.46 -4.27
N ASP A 112 3.03 -5.19 -5.42
CA ASP A 112 4.44 -4.81 -5.50
C ASP A 112 4.67 -3.32 -5.29
N ALA A 113 5.91 -2.98 -4.94
CA ALA A 113 6.32 -1.59 -4.82
C ALA A 113 6.31 -0.92 -6.20
N ALA A 114 5.75 0.29 -6.29
CA ALA A 114 5.73 1.06 -7.52
C ALA A 114 6.82 2.14 -7.49
N TYR A 115 7.53 2.33 -8.60
CA TYR A 115 8.52 3.38 -8.77
C TYR A 115 8.08 4.37 -9.85
N VAL A 116 8.17 5.66 -9.54
CA VAL A 116 7.91 6.76 -10.46
C VAL A 116 9.14 7.65 -10.51
N ALA A 117 9.76 7.79 -11.68
CA ALA A 117 10.90 8.70 -11.86
C ALA A 117 10.45 10.16 -11.81
N ASP A 118 11.28 11.05 -11.25
CA ASP A 118 11.02 12.49 -11.20
C ASP A 118 11.03 13.12 -12.60
N SER A 119 11.83 12.56 -13.50
CA SER A 119 11.86 12.92 -14.92
C SER A 119 12.11 11.69 -15.78
N THR A 120 11.30 11.53 -16.82
CA THR A 120 11.45 10.45 -17.81
C THR A 120 12.43 10.80 -18.93
N THR A 121 12.90 12.06 -19.01
CA THR A 121 13.78 12.54 -20.08
C THR A 121 15.22 12.77 -19.62
N LEU A 122 15.45 12.89 -18.31
CA LEU A 122 16.78 13.10 -17.75
C LEU A 122 17.38 11.76 -17.29
N ILE A 123 18.48 11.36 -17.92
CA ILE A 123 19.28 10.21 -17.49
C ILE A 123 19.89 10.52 -16.12
N GLY A 124 19.75 9.61 -15.16
CA GLY A 124 20.26 9.83 -13.79
C GLY A 124 19.23 10.43 -12.82
N SER A 125 18.01 10.72 -13.28
CA SER A 125 16.96 11.22 -12.38
C SER A 125 16.62 10.19 -11.31
N GLY A 126 16.46 10.68 -10.08
CA GLY A 126 15.83 9.90 -9.03
C GLY A 126 14.33 9.76 -9.28
N GLY A 127 13.63 9.36 -8.23
CA GLY A 127 12.19 9.22 -8.23
C GLY A 127 11.67 8.87 -6.85
N VAL A 128 10.46 8.34 -6.83
CA VAL A 128 9.79 7.90 -5.61
C VAL A 128 9.43 6.43 -5.76
N LYS A 129 9.87 5.61 -4.79
CA LYS A 129 9.41 4.25 -4.60
C LYS A 129 8.29 4.25 -3.56
N SER A 130 7.21 3.54 -3.83
CA SER A 130 6.01 3.54 -3.02
C SER A 130 5.49 2.16 -2.72
N TRP A 131 4.96 2.00 -1.51
CA TRP A 131 4.34 0.78 -1.02
C TRP A 131 2.97 1.12 -0.47
N LYS A 132 2.03 0.19 -0.65
CA LYS A 132 0.69 0.28 -0.09
C LYS A 132 0.49 -0.87 0.89
N PHE A 133 -0.07 -0.56 2.05
CA PHE A 133 -0.36 -1.49 3.12
C PHE A 133 -1.82 -1.35 3.55
N LYS A 134 -2.45 -2.45 3.95
CA LYS A 134 -3.75 -2.48 4.62
C LYS A 134 -3.54 -2.90 6.07
N ALA A 135 -4.13 -2.17 7.00
CA ALA A 135 -4.20 -2.59 8.40
C ALA A 135 -5.14 -3.78 8.54
N VAL A 136 -4.63 -4.93 8.96
CA VAL A 136 -5.38 -6.21 8.93
C VAL A 136 -5.60 -6.83 10.29
N VAL A 137 -4.76 -6.50 11.28
CA VAL A 137 -4.83 -7.05 12.63
C VAL A 137 -4.55 -5.94 13.63
N ALA A 138 -5.37 -5.85 14.69
CA ALA A 138 -5.14 -4.91 15.78
C ALA A 138 -3.84 -5.24 16.54
N GLY A 139 -3.14 -4.22 17.01
CA GLY A 139 -1.86 -4.36 17.71
C GLY A 139 -0.86 -3.29 17.32
N SER A 140 0.42 -3.51 17.63
CA SER A 140 1.48 -2.55 17.33
C SER A 140 2.71 -3.21 16.71
N GLY A 141 3.43 -2.49 15.87
CA GLY A 141 4.67 -2.93 15.26
C GLY A 141 5.50 -1.76 14.75
N THR A 142 6.64 -2.03 14.11
CA THR A 142 7.46 -1.01 13.45
C THR A 142 7.66 -1.38 12.00
N LEU A 143 7.16 -0.53 11.11
CA LEU A 143 7.40 -0.66 9.67
C LEU A 143 8.76 -0.03 9.37
N ARG A 144 9.73 -0.80 8.84
CA ARG A 144 11.11 -0.34 8.65
C ARG A 144 11.61 -0.61 7.22
N PHE A 145 12.22 0.42 6.63
CA PHE A 145 12.82 0.41 5.31
C PHE A 145 14.30 0.77 5.40
N GLU A 146 15.12 0.11 4.60
CA GLU A 146 16.58 0.28 4.59
C GLU A 146 17.06 0.56 3.17
N TYR A 147 17.85 1.62 2.99
CA TYR A 147 18.39 2.03 1.68
C TYR A 147 19.83 1.55 1.55
N LEU A 148 20.03 0.52 0.72
CA LEU A 148 21.31 -0.18 0.58
C LEU A 148 21.46 -0.81 -0.80
N ARG A 149 22.69 -1.23 -1.13
CA ARG A 149 22.98 -2.03 -2.33
C ARG A 149 22.91 -3.51 -1.96
N SER A 150 22.02 -4.25 -2.59
CA SER A 150 21.75 -5.65 -2.24
C SER A 150 22.96 -6.60 -2.45
N TRP A 151 23.94 -6.19 -3.26
CA TRP A 151 25.17 -6.95 -3.52
C TRP A 151 26.33 -6.61 -2.58
N GLU A 152 26.24 -5.55 -1.77
CA GLU A 152 27.28 -5.19 -0.81
C GLU A 152 27.01 -5.90 0.51
N THR A 153 27.91 -6.80 0.91
CA THR A 153 27.76 -7.57 2.16
C THR A 153 28.48 -6.87 3.31
N GLY A 154 27.86 -6.86 4.49
CA GLY A 154 28.44 -6.26 5.69
C GLY A 154 28.49 -4.74 5.70
N VAL A 155 27.88 -4.08 4.72
CA VAL A 155 27.77 -2.60 4.66
C VAL A 155 26.45 -2.18 5.28
N ALA A 156 26.51 -1.21 6.20
CA ALA A 156 25.31 -0.66 6.83
C ALA A 156 24.47 0.12 5.81
N PRO A 157 23.13 0.14 5.94
CA PRO A 157 22.28 0.97 5.10
C PRO A 157 22.67 2.46 5.25
N ILE A 158 22.71 3.18 4.13
CA ILE A 158 23.04 4.61 4.14
C ILE A 158 21.88 5.47 4.63
N GLN A 159 20.67 4.92 4.61
CA GLN A 159 19.48 5.53 5.15
C GLN A 159 18.53 4.47 5.70
N VAL A 160 17.88 4.80 6.82
CA VAL A 160 16.83 3.99 7.42
C VAL A 160 15.62 4.88 7.67
N VAL A 161 14.46 4.44 7.21
CA VAL A 161 13.17 5.09 7.48
C VAL A 161 12.28 4.10 8.20
N GLN A 162 11.69 4.50 9.32
CA GLN A 162 10.84 3.63 10.11
C GLN A 162 9.65 4.37 10.71
N PHE A 163 8.55 3.65 10.87
CA PHE A 163 7.29 4.16 11.42
C PHE A 163 6.79 3.20 12.51
N PRO A 164 6.69 3.63 13.77
CA PRO A 164 5.89 2.94 14.77
C PRO A 164 4.43 2.95 14.33
N VAL A 165 3.80 1.79 14.24
CA VAL A 165 2.40 1.66 13.78
C VAL A 165 1.58 1.01 14.89
N THR A 166 0.42 1.58 15.18
CA THR A 166 -0.61 0.99 16.04
C THR A 166 -1.90 0.87 15.26
N VAL A 167 -2.46 -0.33 15.18
CA VAL A 167 -3.76 -0.61 14.57
C VAL A 167 -4.79 -0.81 15.67
N LYS A 168 -5.89 -0.07 15.60
CA LYS A 168 -7.02 -0.09 16.55
C LYS A 168 -8.32 -0.53 15.86
#